data_AF-I2FJL3-F1
#
_entry.id   AF-I2FJL3-F1
#
_cell.length_a   1.000
_cell.length_b   1.000
_cell.length_c   1.000
_cell.angle_alpha   90.00
_cell.angle_beta   90.00
_cell.angle_gamma   90.00
#
_symmetry.space_group_name_H-M   'P 1'
#
loop_
_entity.id
_entity.type
_entity.pdbx_description
1 polymer ?
#
loop_
_entity_poly.entity_id
_entity_poly.type
_entity_poly.pdbx_seq_one_letter_code
_entity_poly.pdbx_strand_id
1 'polypeptide(L)'
;MVEIGGTGGEIMTTLSRQDLWQRLQAGGLVKGELPAVESAESLWYLRLMLGVAGWIGSLFLLGFVGGVFAFVFKNAIAALVVGALVSGGAYALFKAHPDSDFFSQFGLAVALAGQMLLLYGIVDLVGGKDTPLYAAIFVVEVLLTLVMPNFIYRVLASMAAALSLTFALHAAGTYGIASGLIAT
;
A
#
# COMPACT_ATOMS: atom_id res chain seq x y z
N MET A 1 0.94 48.55 -49.97
CA MET A 1 -0.01 48.66 -48.86
C MET A 1 0.26 47.51 -47.92
N VAL A 2 0.49 47.87 -46.66
CA VAL A 2 0.71 46.96 -45.53
C VAL A 2 -0.65 46.40 -45.14
N GLU A 3 -0.77 45.08 -45.02
CA GLU A 3 -1.79 44.46 -44.17
C GLU A 3 -1.14 43.29 -43.42
N ILE A 4 -0.53 43.65 -42.29
CA ILE A 4 -0.19 42.74 -41.20
C ILE A 4 -1.47 42.62 -40.39
N GLY A 5 -2.15 41.48 -40.48
CA GLY A 5 -3.51 41.34 -39.94
C GLY A 5 -3.90 39.92 -39.59
N GLY A 6 -3.29 39.39 -38.53
CA GLY A 6 -3.94 38.50 -37.56
C GLY A 6 -4.57 37.19 -38.06
N THR A 7 -3.76 36.13 -38.17
CA THR A 7 -4.26 34.73 -38.10
C THR A 7 -3.20 33.76 -37.54
N GLY A 8 -2.27 34.28 -36.73
CA GLY A 8 -1.17 33.48 -36.16
C GLY A 8 -1.47 32.79 -34.83
N GLY A 9 -2.59 33.13 -34.17
CA GLY A 9 -2.86 32.74 -32.78
C GLY A 9 -3.94 31.66 -32.57
N GLU A 10 -4.88 31.47 -33.50
CA GLU A 10 -6.10 30.69 -33.23
C GLU A 10 -6.11 29.25 -33.79
N ILE A 11 -5.09 28.81 -34.55
CA ILE A 11 -5.02 27.43 -35.11
C ILE A 11 -4.11 26.51 -34.26
N MET A 12 -3.65 26.93 -33.08
CA MET A 12 -2.74 26.12 -32.26
C MET A 12 -3.40 24.95 -31.51
N THR A 13 -4.70 24.76 -31.62
CA THR A 13 -5.44 23.73 -30.89
C THR A 13 -5.82 22.57 -31.82
N THR A 14 -5.15 21.42 -31.61
CA THR A 14 -5.35 20.10 -32.24
C THR A 14 -4.72 19.82 -33.61
N LEU A 15 -3.46 20.20 -33.84
CA LEU A 15 -2.67 19.48 -34.85
C LEU A 15 -2.41 18.05 -34.34
N SER A 16 -2.77 17.04 -35.14
CA SER A 16 -2.44 15.65 -34.82
C SER A 16 -0.92 15.52 -34.75
N ARG A 17 -0.41 14.64 -33.88
CA ARG A 17 1.04 14.40 -33.72
C ARG A 17 1.72 14.08 -35.06
N GLN A 18 1.01 13.41 -35.96
CA GLN A 18 1.48 13.09 -37.30
C GLN A 18 1.62 14.36 -38.16
N ASP A 19 0.65 15.28 -38.09
CA ASP A 19 0.68 16.53 -38.84
C ASP A 19 1.81 17.45 -38.36
N LEU A 20 2.06 17.50 -37.05
CA LEU A 20 3.19 18.22 -36.47
C LEU A 20 4.53 17.66 -36.96
N TRP A 21 4.67 16.33 -36.96
CA TRP A 21 5.89 15.66 -37.40
C TRP A 21 6.17 15.88 -38.88
N GLN A 22 5.14 15.77 -39.73
CA GLN A 22 5.27 16.04 -41.16
C GLN A 22 5.72 17.48 -41.43
N ARG A 23 5.19 18.46 -40.69
CA ARG A 23 5.62 19.87 -40.81
C ARG A 23 7.08 20.07 -40.38
N LEU A 24 7.49 19.45 -39.28
CA LEU A 24 8.87 19.51 -38.78
C LEU A 24 9.86 18.85 -39.74
N GLN A 25 9.46 17.75 -40.38
CA GLN A 25 10.26 17.06 -41.39
C GLN A 25 10.34 17.88 -42.70
N ALA A 26 9.23 18.45 -43.16
CA ALA A 26 9.19 19.35 -44.32
C ALA A 26 10.04 20.61 -44.11
N GLY A 27 10.11 21.11 -42.87
CA GLY A 27 11.01 22.20 -42.48
C GLY A 27 12.49 21.82 -42.34
N GLY A 28 12.85 20.56 -42.57
CA GLY A 28 14.23 20.06 -42.45
C GLY A 28 14.77 20.04 -41.01
N LEU A 29 13.92 20.27 -40.01
CA LEU A 29 14.30 20.36 -38.59
C LEU A 29 14.52 18.99 -37.95
N VAL A 30 13.96 17.92 -38.53
CA VAL A 30 14.02 16.56 -37.98
C VAL A 30 14.20 15.53 -39.10
N LYS A 31 14.92 14.44 -38.82
CA LYS A 31 15.21 13.35 -39.76
C LYS A 31 14.80 12.00 -39.15
N GLY A 32 14.21 11.14 -39.96
CA GLY A 32 13.83 9.78 -39.56
C GLY A 32 12.33 9.58 -39.36
N GLU A 33 11.96 8.38 -38.88
CA GLU A 33 10.58 7.99 -38.59
C GLU A 33 10.03 8.72 -37.36
N LEU A 34 8.70 8.84 -37.27
CA LEU A 34 8.03 9.41 -36.10
C LEU A 34 8.46 8.65 -34.83
N PRO A 35 9.05 9.30 -33.82
CA PRO A 35 9.45 8.65 -32.59
C PRO A 35 8.21 8.00 -31.97
N ALA A 36 8.32 6.74 -31.54
CA ALA A 36 7.27 6.14 -30.73
C ALA A 36 6.95 7.10 -29.58
N VAL A 37 5.67 7.27 -29.23
CA VAL A 37 5.35 7.91 -27.95
C VAL A 37 5.95 6.97 -26.93
N GLU A 38 7.03 7.35 -26.23
CA GLU A 38 7.26 6.72 -24.94
C GLU A 38 5.98 6.97 -24.16
N SER A 39 5.23 5.90 -23.87
CA SER A 39 3.97 5.99 -23.15
C SER A 39 4.20 6.89 -21.94
N ALA A 40 3.25 7.78 -21.62
CA ALA A 40 3.38 8.66 -20.45
C ALA A 40 3.66 7.86 -19.15
N GLU A 41 3.41 6.54 -19.17
CA GLU A 41 3.89 5.57 -18.20
C GLU A 41 5.41 5.58 -17.96
N SER A 42 6.26 6.01 -18.91
CA SER A 42 7.73 6.09 -18.73
C SER A 42 8.16 7.22 -17.79
N LEU A 43 7.31 8.24 -17.58
CA LEU A 43 7.66 9.39 -16.73
C LEU A 43 7.57 8.98 -15.26
N TRP A 44 8.72 8.67 -14.66
CA TRP A 44 8.88 8.28 -13.26
C TRP A 44 8.18 9.23 -12.28
N TYR A 45 8.09 10.52 -12.62
CA TYR A 45 7.40 11.52 -11.79
C TYR A 45 5.88 11.32 -11.77
N LEU A 46 5.25 10.94 -12.89
CA LEU A 46 3.82 10.64 -12.94
C LEU A 46 3.48 9.40 -12.11
N ARG A 47 4.33 8.36 -12.17
CA ARG A 47 4.20 7.17 -11.32
C ARG A 47 4.29 7.52 -9.84
N LEU A 48 5.22 8.39 -9.47
CA LEU A 48 5.38 8.85 -8.09
C LEU A 48 4.17 9.68 -7.62
N MET A 49 3.69 10.62 -8.44
CA MET A 49 2.49 11.40 -8.11
C MET A 49 1.25 10.52 -7.94
N LEU A 50 1.06 9.54 -8.84
CA LEU A 50 -0.07 8.63 -8.78
C LEU A 50 0.01 7.70 -7.55
N GLY A 51 1.21 7.23 -7.20
CA GLY A 51 1.45 6.46 -5.99
C GLY A 51 1.13 7.27 -4.72
N VAL A 52 1.62 8.51 -4.62
CA VAL A 52 1.36 9.39 -3.46
C VAL A 52 -0.12 9.74 -3.36
N ALA A 53 -0.76 10.14 -4.46
CA ALA A 53 -2.18 10.44 -4.50
C ALA A 53 -3.01 9.20 -4.12
N GLY A 54 -2.61 8.03 -4.60
CA GLY A 54 -3.22 6.77 -4.23
C GLY A 54 -3.09 6.48 -2.74
N TRP A 55 -1.92 6.68 -2.15
CA TRP A 55 -1.72 6.47 -0.72
C TRP A 55 -2.56 7.41 0.14
N ILE A 56 -2.63 8.70 -0.21
CA ILE A 56 -3.51 9.66 0.45
C ILE A 56 -4.98 9.22 0.32
N GLY A 57 -5.43 8.89 -0.88
CA GLY A 57 -6.79 8.39 -1.12
C GLY A 57 -7.10 7.12 -0.33
N SER A 58 -6.12 6.21 -0.22
CA SER A 58 -6.21 4.97 0.57
C SER A 58 -6.48 5.28 2.04
N LEU A 59 -5.72 6.22 2.62
CA LEU A 59 -5.87 6.60 4.03
C LEU A 59 -7.20 7.28 4.31
N PHE A 60 -7.65 8.16 3.42
CA PHE A 60 -8.97 8.79 3.54
C PHE A 60 -10.10 7.76 3.42
N LEU A 61 -10.01 6.85 2.45
CA LEU A 61 -10.98 5.77 2.30
C LEU A 61 -10.96 4.86 3.53
N LEU A 62 -9.79 4.51 4.02
CA LEU A 62 -9.64 3.66 5.20
C LEU A 62 -10.20 4.33 6.46
N GLY A 63 -9.92 5.62 6.67
CA GLY A 63 -10.47 6.40 7.78
C GLY A 63 -11.99 6.53 7.67
N PHE A 64 -12.51 6.77 6.46
CA PHE A 64 -13.96 6.84 6.22
C PHE A 64 -14.64 5.50 6.50
N VAL A 65 -14.13 4.41 5.91
CA VAL A 65 -14.65 3.05 6.13
C VAL A 65 -14.53 2.67 7.60
N GLY A 66 -13.37 2.89 8.23
CA GLY A 66 -13.17 2.65 9.66
C GLY A 66 -14.13 3.43 10.54
N GLY A 67 -14.45 4.68 10.17
CA GLY A 67 -15.43 5.52 10.86
C GLY A 67 -16.88 5.01 10.68
N VAL A 68 -17.28 4.66 9.46
CA VAL A 68 -18.63 4.10 9.19
C VAL A 68 -18.82 2.77 9.93
N PHE A 69 -17.79 1.94 9.93
CA PHE A 69 -17.78 0.64 10.59
C PHE A 69 -17.27 0.71 12.03
N ALA A 70 -17.35 1.86 12.70
CA ALA A 70 -16.89 2.03 14.08
C ALA A 70 -17.56 1.04 15.06
N PHE A 71 -18.76 0.54 14.74
CA PHE A 71 -19.43 -0.49 15.54
C PHE A 71 -18.66 -1.81 15.62
N VAL A 72 -17.80 -2.10 14.63
CA VAL A 72 -16.97 -3.30 14.59
C VAL A 72 -16.00 -3.34 15.77
N PHE A 73 -15.51 -2.18 16.22
CA PHE A 73 -14.65 -2.08 17.40
C PHE A 73 -15.38 -2.35 18.72
N LYS A 74 -16.71 -2.46 18.73
CA LYS A 74 -17.46 -2.77 19.96
C LYS A 74 -17.55 -4.26 20.27
N ASN A 75 -17.11 -5.12 19.35
CA ASN A 75 -17.23 -6.55 19.48
C ASN A 75 -15.96 -7.23 18.93
N ALA A 76 -15.20 -7.86 19.82
CA ALA A 76 -13.98 -8.62 19.47
C ALA A 76 -14.16 -9.55 18.27
N ILE A 77 -15.26 -10.32 18.21
CA ILE A 77 -15.52 -11.28 17.14
C ILE A 77 -15.77 -10.54 15.82
N ALA A 78 -16.53 -9.45 15.87
CA ALA A 78 -16.77 -8.64 14.67
C ALA A 78 -15.46 -8.03 14.14
N ALA A 79 -14.60 -7.52 15.03
CA ALA A 79 -13.28 -7.01 14.66
C ALA A 79 -12.41 -8.10 14.02
N LEU A 80 -12.38 -9.31 14.58
CA LEU A 80 -11.63 -10.43 14.01
C LEU A 80 -12.14 -10.82 12.62
N VAL A 81 -13.46 -10.98 12.46
CA VAL A 81 -14.06 -11.39 11.18
C VAL A 81 -13.83 -10.33 10.11
N VAL A 82 -14.08 -9.05 10.43
CA VAL A 82 -13.88 -7.95 9.48
C VAL A 82 -12.39 -7.80 9.15
N GLY A 83 -11.50 -7.91 10.14
CA GLY A 83 -10.05 -7.87 9.93
C GLY A 83 -9.59 -8.97 8.97
N ALA A 84 -10.07 -10.20 9.16
CA ALA A 84 -9.78 -11.32 8.27
C ALA A 84 -10.30 -11.09 6.84
N LEU A 85 -11.50 -10.54 6.70
CA LEU A 85 -12.08 -10.20 5.38
C LEU A 85 -11.26 -9.10 4.68
N VAL A 86 -10.85 -8.06 5.41
CA VAL A 86 -10.05 -6.95 4.88
C VAL A 86 -8.67 -7.45 4.45
N SER A 87 -8.00 -8.27 5.28
CA SER A 87 -6.73 -8.92 4.91
C SER A 87 -6.88 -9.85 3.70
N GLY A 88 -7.98 -10.61 3.60
CA GLY A 88 -8.31 -11.43 2.43
C GLY A 88 -8.56 -10.61 1.17
N GLY A 89 -9.21 -9.44 1.30
CA GLY A 89 -9.39 -8.48 0.22
C GLY A 89 -8.06 -7.92 -0.29
N ALA A 90 -7.13 -7.59 0.62
CA ALA A 90 -5.79 -7.17 0.24
C ALA A 90 -5.01 -8.28 -0.50
N TYR A 91 -5.13 -9.54 -0.06
CA TYR A 91 -4.57 -10.70 -0.78
C TYR A 91 -5.10 -10.78 -2.21
N ALA A 92 -6.42 -10.69 -2.38
CA ALA A 92 -7.06 -10.74 -3.70
C ALA A 92 -6.56 -9.60 -4.60
N LEU A 93 -6.38 -8.40 -4.03
CA LEU A 93 -5.86 -7.25 -4.77
C LEU A 93 -4.42 -7.48 -5.25
N PHE A 94 -3.53 -7.96 -4.38
CA PHE A 94 -2.15 -8.27 -4.75
C PHE A 94 -2.06 -9.38 -5.80
N LYS A 95 -3.00 -10.33 -5.79
CA LYS A 95 -3.06 -11.39 -6.80
C LYS A 95 -3.61 -10.89 -8.14
N ALA A 96 -4.57 -9.97 -8.13
CA ALA A 96 -5.22 -9.47 -9.33
C ALA A 96 -4.38 -8.45 -10.11
N HIS A 97 -3.57 -7.63 -9.41
CA HIS A 97 -2.82 -6.54 -10.03
C HIS A 97 -1.35 -6.49 -9.58
N PRO A 98 -0.52 -7.50 -9.94
CA PRO A 98 0.87 -7.57 -9.50
C PRO A 98 1.77 -6.46 -10.08
N ASP A 99 1.47 -5.98 -11.29
CA ASP A 99 2.34 -5.04 -12.03
C ASP A 99 1.98 -3.55 -11.82
N SER A 100 0.99 -3.25 -10.97
CA SER A 100 0.53 -1.88 -10.73
C SER A 100 1.02 -1.33 -9.40
N ASP A 101 1.85 -0.29 -9.46
CA ASP A 101 2.36 0.42 -8.28
C ASP A 101 1.22 0.96 -7.38
N PHE A 102 0.17 1.52 -7.99
CA PHE A 102 -0.98 2.05 -7.27
C PHE A 102 -1.68 0.97 -6.44
N PHE A 103 -2.02 -0.18 -7.06
CA PHE A 103 -2.71 -1.27 -6.38
C PHE A 103 -1.81 -1.95 -5.34
N SER A 104 -0.51 -2.00 -5.58
CA SER A 104 0.45 -2.47 -4.58
C SER A 104 0.44 -1.59 -3.33
N GLN A 105 0.47 -0.26 -3.48
CA GLN A 105 0.45 0.67 -2.34
C GLN A 105 -0.92 0.70 -1.62
N PHE A 106 -2.02 0.68 -2.38
CA PHE A 106 -3.37 0.60 -1.83
C PHE A 106 -3.57 -0.72 -1.06
N GLY A 107 -3.17 -1.85 -1.66
CA GLY A 107 -3.23 -3.17 -1.04
C GLY A 107 -2.43 -3.27 0.24
N LEU A 108 -1.26 -2.60 0.29
CA LEU A 108 -0.45 -2.54 1.50
C LEU A 108 -1.19 -1.83 2.64
N ALA A 109 -1.83 -0.69 2.36
CA ALA A 109 -2.63 0.04 3.34
C ALA A 109 -3.83 -0.81 3.84
N VAL A 110 -4.54 -1.48 2.93
CA VAL A 110 -5.66 -2.38 3.27
C VAL A 110 -5.18 -3.55 4.13
N ALA A 111 -4.05 -4.18 3.77
CA ALA A 111 -3.50 -5.30 4.52
C ALA A 111 -3.08 -4.90 5.95
N LEU A 112 -2.41 -3.74 6.10
CA LEU A 112 -2.04 -3.18 7.41
C LEU A 112 -3.27 -2.84 8.24
N ALA A 113 -4.33 -2.32 7.62
CA ALA A 113 -5.57 -2.03 8.34
C ALA A 113 -6.27 -3.30 8.84
N GLY A 114 -6.36 -4.33 7.99
CA GLY A 114 -6.90 -5.63 8.37
C GLY A 114 -6.11 -6.25 9.52
N GLN A 115 -4.78 -6.16 9.47
CA GLN A 115 -3.89 -6.60 10.54
C GLN A 115 -4.12 -5.84 11.84
N MET A 116 -4.19 -4.50 11.82
CA MET A 116 -4.48 -3.71 13.02
C MET A 116 -5.84 -4.08 13.64
N LEU A 117 -6.84 -4.36 12.82
CA LEU A 117 -8.16 -4.75 13.29
C LEU A 117 -8.17 -6.17 13.88
N LEU A 118 -7.42 -7.10 13.29
CA LEU A 118 -7.18 -8.43 13.87
C LEU A 118 -6.52 -8.31 15.23
N LEU A 119 -5.43 -7.53 15.34
CA LEU A 119 -4.73 -7.31 16.62
C LEU A 119 -5.67 -6.74 17.68
N TYR A 120 -6.48 -5.74 17.32
CA TYR A 120 -7.48 -5.17 18.23
C TYR A 120 -8.47 -6.24 18.73
N GLY A 121 -9.01 -7.06 17.82
CA GLY A 121 -9.94 -8.13 18.18
C GLY A 121 -9.31 -9.18 19.10
N ILE A 122 -8.03 -9.52 18.91
CA ILE A 122 -7.31 -10.46 19.80
C ILE A 122 -7.12 -9.84 21.19
N VAL A 123 -6.70 -8.56 21.26
CA VAL A 123 -6.51 -7.84 22.53
C VAL A 123 -7.81 -7.82 23.34
N ASP A 124 -8.92 -7.47 22.70
CA ASP A 124 -10.23 -7.41 23.33
C ASP A 124 -10.73 -8.80 23.77
N LEU A 125 -10.49 -9.84 22.95
CA LEU A 125 -10.90 -11.22 23.27
C LEU A 125 -10.11 -11.83 24.44
N VAL A 126 -8.80 -11.56 24.50
CA VAL A 126 -7.89 -12.16 25.49
C VAL A 126 -7.88 -11.36 26.80
N GLY A 127 -8.33 -10.10 26.78
CA GLY A 127 -8.58 -9.30 27.99
C GLY A 127 -7.31 -8.93 28.77
N GLY A 128 -6.19 -8.67 28.08
CA GLY A 128 -4.96 -8.14 28.71
C GLY A 128 -4.08 -9.15 29.44
N LYS A 129 -4.25 -10.46 29.22
CA LYS A 129 -3.29 -11.47 29.71
C LYS A 129 -2.05 -11.47 28.83
N ASP A 130 -0.93 -10.98 29.35
CA ASP A 130 0.30 -10.71 28.60
C ASP A 130 0.80 -11.92 27.79
N THR A 131 1.04 -13.07 28.43
CA THR A 131 1.65 -14.23 27.76
C THR A 131 0.82 -14.84 26.61
N PRO A 132 -0.47 -15.22 26.80
CA PRO A 132 -1.27 -15.79 25.71
C PRO A 132 -1.62 -14.77 24.62
N LEU A 133 -1.69 -13.48 24.95
CA LEU A 133 -1.93 -12.41 23.99
C LEU A 133 -0.78 -12.31 22.98
N TYR A 134 0.46 -12.19 23.44
CA TYR A 134 1.61 -12.08 22.54
C TYR A 134 1.82 -13.37 21.73
N ALA A 135 1.55 -14.55 22.31
CA ALA A 135 1.61 -15.81 21.57
C ALA A 135 0.55 -15.90 20.45
N ALA A 136 -0.69 -15.46 20.72
CA ALA A 136 -1.74 -15.45 19.70
C ALA A 136 -1.42 -14.47 18.55
N ILE A 137 -0.90 -13.29 18.89
CA ILE A 137 -0.44 -12.30 17.91
C ILE A 137 0.68 -12.90 17.03
N PHE A 138 1.68 -13.53 17.64
CA PHE A 138 2.78 -14.17 16.91
C PHE A 138 2.28 -15.21 15.89
N VAL A 139 1.34 -16.07 16.29
CA VAL A 139 0.78 -17.09 15.39
C VAL A 139 0.06 -16.45 14.20
N VAL A 140 -0.73 -15.40 14.43
CA VAL A 140 -1.44 -14.68 13.37
C VAL A 140 -0.48 -13.99 12.41
N GLU A 141 0.56 -13.33 12.92
CA GLU A 141 1.59 -12.67 12.10
C GLU A 141 2.39 -13.67 11.26
N VAL A 142 2.73 -14.83 11.81
CA VAL A 142 3.40 -15.92 11.08
C VAL A 142 2.48 -16.47 9.98
N LEU A 143 1.21 -16.72 10.27
CA LEU A 143 0.24 -17.19 9.28
C LEU A 143 0.05 -16.19 8.14
N LEU A 144 -0.10 -14.90 8.46
CA LEU A 144 -0.21 -13.83 7.47
C LEU A 144 1.06 -13.73 6.60
N THR A 145 2.25 -13.87 7.21
CA THR A 145 3.54 -13.88 6.49
C THR A 145 3.65 -15.04 5.49
N LEU A 146 3.08 -16.21 5.81
CA LEU A 146 3.12 -17.38 4.94
C LEU A 146 2.09 -17.31 3.80
N VAL A 147 0.91 -16.77 4.06
CA VAL A 147 -0.19 -16.71 3.08
C VAL A 147 0.01 -15.60 2.06
N MET A 148 0.65 -14.50 2.44
CA MET A 148 0.69 -13.29 1.60
C MET A 148 1.80 -13.33 0.54
N PRO A 149 1.47 -13.08 -0.75
CA PRO A 149 2.42 -13.20 -1.86
C PRO A 149 3.32 -11.95 -2.01
N ASN A 150 2.93 -10.81 -1.44
CA ASN A 150 3.62 -9.53 -1.61
C ASN A 150 4.87 -9.44 -0.70
N PHE A 151 6.04 -9.18 -1.30
CA PHE A 151 7.32 -9.08 -0.59
C PHE A 151 7.33 -7.99 0.49
N ILE A 152 6.77 -6.81 0.20
CA ILE A 152 6.75 -5.67 1.13
C ILE A 152 5.90 -6.02 2.36
N TYR A 153 4.74 -6.62 2.14
CA TYR A 153 3.88 -7.07 3.23
C TYR A 153 4.57 -8.14 4.09
N ARG A 154 5.24 -9.13 3.47
CA ARG A 154 5.99 -10.17 4.19
C ARG A 154 7.11 -9.61 5.05
N VAL A 155 7.84 -8.61 4.57
CA VAL A 155 8.88 -7.93 5.36
C VAL A 155 8.26 -7.26 6.58
N LEU A 156 7.19 -6.48 6.42
CA LEU A 156 6.52 -5.80 7.52
C LEU A 156 5.92 -6.79 8.54
N ALA A 157 5.25 -7.84 8.07
CA ALA A 157 4.68 -8.89 8.92
C ALA A 157 5.79 -9.66 9.68
N SER A 158 6.94 -9.92 9.05
CA SER A 158 8.07 -10.54 9.75
C SER A 158 8.68 -9.65 10.84
N MET A 159 8.74 -8.33 10.62
CA MET A 159 9.16 -7.37 11.64
C MET A 159 8.17 -7.32 12.80
N ALA A 160 6.86 -7.33 12.51
CA ALA A 160 5.81 -7.39 13.52
C ALA A 160 5.86 -8.71 14.33
N ALA A 161 6.08 -9.85 13.67
CA ALA A 161 6.28 -11.14 14.32
C ALA A 161 7.49 -11.13 15.26
N ALA A 162 8.62 -10.55 14.85
CA ALA A 162 9.81 -10.44 15.68
C ALA A 162 9.59 -9.58 16.93
N LEU A 163 8.86 -8.46 16.79
CA LEU A 163 8.46 -7.62 17.91
C LEU A 163 7.52 -8.38 18.87
N SER A 164 6.51 -9.04 18.33
CA SER A 164 5.55 -9.84 19.11
C SER A 164 6.26 -10.96 19.89
N LEU A 165 7.21 -11.66 19.26
CA LEU A 165 8.01 -12.68 19.93
C LEU A 165 8.86 -12.09 21.06
N THR A 166 9.46 -10.91 20.85
CA THR A 166 10.24 -10.22 21.88
C THR A 166 9.37 -9.89 23.10
N PHE A 167 8.16 -9.37 22.88
CA PHE A 167 7.21 -9.11 23.96
C PHE A 167 6.68 -10.38 24.62
N ALA A 168 6.45 -11.45 23.85
CA ALA A 168 6.06 -12.76 24.39
C ALA A 168 7.13 -13.32 25.34
N LEU A 169 8.40 -13.24 24.95
CA LEU A 169 9.54 -13.68 25.77
C LEU A 169 9.70 -12.81 27.02
N HIS A 170 9.54 -11.49 26.88
CA HIS A 170 9.54 -10.56 28.02
C HIS A 170 8.41 -10.89 29.02
N ALA A 171 7.20 -11.12 28.52
CA ALA A 171 6.03 -11.50 29.32
C ALA A 171 6.14 -12.92 29.92
N ALA A 172 6.92 -13.81 29.30
CA ALA A 172 7.20 -15.14 29.83
C ALA A 172 8.20 -15.14 31.01
N GLY A 173 8.70 -13.96 31.43
CA GLY A 173 9.44 -13.83 32.67
C GLY A 173 10.93 -14.20 32.59
N THR A 174 11.57 -14.09 31.43
CA THR A 174 13.02 -14.36 31.27
C THR A 174 13.93 -13.27 31.87
N TYR A 175 13.46 -12.51 32.85
CA TYR A 175 14.33 -11.79 33.79
C TYR A 175 14.89 -12.71 34.89
N GLY A 176 14.27 -13.88 35.11
CA GLY A 176 14.73 -14.85 36.12
C GLY A 176 16.02 -15.58 35.76
N ILE A 177 16.36 -15.69 34.47
CA ILE A 177 17.61 -16.35 34.05
C ILE A 177 18.83 -15.43 34.22
N ALA A 178 18.62 -14.12 34.18
CA ALA A 178 19.68 -13.15 34.45
C ALA A 178 19.95 -13.01 35.96
N SER A 179 18.91 -12.95 36.81
CA SER A 179 19.11 -12.93 38.27
C SER A 179 19.70 -14.23 38.82
N GLY A 180 19.39 -15.37 38.20
CA GLY A 180 20.02 -16.66 38.53
C GLY A 180 21.52 -16.74 38.20
N LEU A 181 22.00 -15.96 37.23
CA LEU A 181 23.42 -15.95 36.82
C LEU A 181 24.27 -14.95 37.61
N ILE A 182 23.67 -13.91 38.19
CA ILE A 182 24.36 -12.91 39.04
C ILE A 182 24.45 -13.40 40.52
N ALA A 183 23.63 -14.40 40.88
CA ALA A 183 23.59 -14.98 42.23
C ALA A 183 24.45 -16.24 42.43
N THR A 184 25.22 -16.66 41.41
CA THR A 184 26.24 -17.72 41.50
C THR A 184 27.64 -17.13 41.46
#